data_AF-A0A5A8C197-F1
#
_entry.id   AF-A0A5A8C197-F1
#
_cell.length_a   1.000
_cell.length_b   1.000
_cell.length_c   1.000
_cell.angle_alpha   90.00
_cell.angle_beta   90.00
_cell.angle_gamma   90.00
#
_symmetry.space_group_name_H-M   'P 1'
#
loop_
_entity.id
_entity.type
_entity.pdbx_description
1 polymer ?
#
loop_
_entity_poly.entity_id
_entity_poly.type
_entity_poly.pdbx_seq_one_letter_code
_entity_poly.pdbx_strand_id
1 'polypeptide(L)'
;MIKGIYEFLSEYLADLGIDAKIDANPNLTAFDDCLYDCEADAFRPITADDYISTTCGYAFGEYKHSEETRAELLELLGGILGSSLDYFLLTQSAALCATKFMSDFYIWVGNGGNGKGLLDGDEILVRDNYARSKDMVSMKATFVFNILCNDVPEVGTDGGIQRRMKVIPFPYKFVDEPTLPHEKPKDPTLKRRLSDNDKYKKEMFILLTEKYQELVSKRYTVAMPDSVMTATRDVEEENNPVKTWFLAKYDITGNDAHRVSIRDLHDAYGVDTGDRRTTNRQLSKVLSDMMLQKKKTKTCNVFVGIREKPAETEVFGGAGGTLH
;
A
#
# COMPACT_ATOMS: atom_id res chain seq x y z
N MET A 1 21.31 19.31 25.53
CA MET A 1 22.37 18.28 25.55
C MET A 1 23.07 18.17 24.20
N ILE A 2 22.31 18.11 23.08
CA ILE A 2 22.87 18.01 21.72
C ILE A 2 23.65 19.27 21.27
N LYS A 3 23.15 20.49 21.53
CA LYS A 3 23.78 21.73 21.06
C LYS A 3 25.22 21.98 21.56
N GLY A 4 25.48 21.66 22.84
CA GLY A 4 26.82 21.82 23.44
C GLY A 4 27.82 20.74 23.00
N ILE A 5 27.33 19.56 22.61
CA ILE A 5 28.17 18.52 21.99
C ILE A 5 28.56 18.95 20.58
N TYR A 6 27.63 19.53 19.81
CA TYR A 6 27.93 20.06 18.48
C TYR A 6 28.89 21.23 18.48
N GLU A 7 28.72 22.21 19.38
CA GLU A 7 29.67 23.32 19.53
C GLU A 7 31.07 22.81 19.90
N PHE A 8 31.15 21.83 20.81
CA PHE A 8 32.42 21.18 21.16
C PHE A 8 33.03 20.40 19.99
N LEU A 9 32.24 19.61 19.26
CA LEU A 9 32.72 18.83 18.12
C LEU A 9 33.06 19.70 16.91
N SER A 10 32.44 20.88 16.75
CA SER A 10 32.72 21.79 15.63
C SER A 10 34.16 22.29 15.58
N GLU A 11 34.86 22.31 16.73
CA GLU A 11 36.30 22.59 16.80
C GLU A 11 37.17 21.44 16.28
N TYR A 12 36.63 20.22 16.24
CA TYR A 12 37.31 18.99 15.82
C TYR A 12 36.81 18.42 14.48
N LEU A 13 35.69 18.92 13.96
CA LEU A 13 35.13 18.51 12.68
C LEU A 13 35.82 19.26 11.53
N ALA A 14 36.41 18.51 10.60
CA ALA A 14 36.97 19.07 9.38
C ALA A 14 35.89 19.62 8.43
N ASP A 15 34.64 19.15 8.58
CA ASP A 15 33.49 19.55 7.79
C ASP A 15 32.33 19.98 8.68
N LEU A 16 32.09 21.29 8.73
CA LEU A 16 31.00 21.90 9.50
C LEU A 16 29.60 21.60 8.91
N GLY A 17 29.53 21.05 7.69
CA GLY A 17 28.30 20.65 7.02
C GLY A 17 27.98 19.16 7.09
N ILE A 18 28.71 18.39 7.91
CA ILE A 18 28.62 16.93 7.95
C ILE A 18 27.20 16.41 8.24
N ASP A 19 26.42 17.10 9.07
CA ASP A 19 25.04 16.72 9.40
C ASP A 19 24.10 16.66 8.20
N ALA A 20 24.37 17.49 7.18
CA ALA A 20 23.60 17.49 5.95
C ALA A 20 24.08 16.45 4.92
N LYS A 21 25.25 15.83 5.17
CA LYS A 21 25.89 14.88 4.26
C LYS A 21 25.76 13.43 4.74
N ILE A 22 25.72 13.22 6.05
CA ILE A 22 25.57 11.89 6.65
C ILE A 22 24.31 11.20 6.11
N ASP A 23 24.50 10.00 5.56
CA ASP A 23 23.45 9.14 4.99
C ASP A 23 22.54 9.86 3.96
N ALA A 24 23.04 10.93 3.34
CA ALA A 24 22.23 11.78 2.47
C ALA A 24 22.13 11.27 1.02
N ASN A 25 22.99 10.32 0.61
CA ASN A 25 22.96 9.73 -0.72
C ASN A 25 22.10 8.45 -0.72
N PRO A 26 20.89 8.49 -1.27
CA PRO A 26 19.96 7.37 -1.21
C PRO A 26 20.18 6.30 -2.30
N ASN A 27 21.25 6.44 -3.11
CA ASN A 27 21.68 5.43 -4.08
C ASN A 27 22.78 4.51 -3.50
N LEU A 28 23.12 4.68 -2.23
CA LEU A 28 24.14 3.89 -1.55
C LEU A 28 23.48 2.98 -0.51
N THR A 29 23.82 1.70 -0.55
CA THR A 29 23.47 0.75 0.52
C THR A 29 24.74 0.21 1.16
N ALA A 30 24.95 0.53 2.43
CA ALA A 30 26.14 0.12 3.17
C ALA A 30 25.93 -1.17 3.97
N PHE A 31 26.88 -2.08 3.85
CA PHE A 31 27.10 -3.23 4.71
C PHE A 31 28.25 -2.93 5.68
N ASP A 32 28.55 -3.82 6.62
CA ASP A 32 29.61 -3.56 7.60
C ASP A 32 31.02 -3.54 6.99
N ASP A 33 31.19 -4.08 5.79
CA ASP A 33 32.48 -4.26 5.12
C ASP A 33 32.53 -3.68 3.69
N CYS A 34 31.40 -3.33 3.09
CA CYS A 34 31.34 -2.80 1.73
C CYS A 34 30.10 -1.92 1.50
N LEU A 35 30.08 -1.30 0.33
CA LEU A 35 29.00 -0.46 -0.16
C LEU A 35 28.52 -1.00 -1.49
N TYR A 36 27.22 -1.12 -1.68
CA TYR A 36 26.62 -1.26 -3.01
C TYR A 36 26.19 0.11 -3.53
N ASP A 37 26.67 0.46 -4.72
CA ASP A 37 26.36 1.69 -5.44
C ASP A 37 25.36 1.38 -6.56
N CYS A 38 24.13 1.88 -6.42
CA CYS A 38 23.04 1.63 -7.35
C CYS A 38 23.25 2.27 -8.74
N GLU A 39 23.99 3.38 -8.82
CA GLU A 39 24.25 4.06 -10.11
C GLU A 39 25.34 3.33 -10.88
N ALA A 40 26.37 2.86 -10.18
CA ALA A 40 27.44 2.07 -10.77
C ALA A 40 27.09 0.59 -10.95
N ASP A 41 26.01 0.11 -10.32
CA ASP A 41 25.62 -1.29 -10.21
C ASP A 41 26.76 -2.18 -9.72
N ALA A 42 27.45 -1.74 -8.65
CA ALA A 42 28.67 -2.38 -8.21
C ALA A 42 28.88 -2.31 -6.69
N PHE A 43 29.45 -3.40 -6.16
CA PHE A 43 30.02 -3.40 -4.82
C PHE A 43 31.41 -2.76 -4.82
N ARG A 44 31.68 -1.88 -3.85
CA ARG A 44 32.99 -1.24 -3.65
C ARG A 44 33.29 -1.01 -2.17
N PRO A 45 34.55 -0.74 -1.79
CA PRO A 45 34.89 -0.33 -0.43
C PRO A 45 34.18 0.97 -0.03
N ILE A 46 33.88 1.08 1.27
CA ILE A 46 33.39 2.32 1.89
C ILE A 46 34.56 3.29 2.06
N THR A 47 34.33 4.55 1.72
CA THR A 47 35.27 5.66 1.87
C THR A 47 34.69 6.74 2.78
N ALA A 48 35.54 7.62 3.31
CA ALA A 48 35.08 8.74 4.14
C ALA A 48 34.15 9.70 3.38
N ASP A 49 34.30 9.79 2.06
CA ASP A 49 33.49 10.64 1.18
C ASP A 49 32.07 10.08 0.93
N ASP A 50 31.78 8.86 1.40
CA ASP A 50 30.43 8.27 1.31
C ASP A 50 29.50 8.74 2.43
N TYR A 51 30.06 9.36 3.50
CA TYR A 51 29.33 9.87 4.66
C TYR A 51 28.36 8.86 5.29
N ILE A 52 28.74 7.58 5.35
CA ILE A 52 27.92 6.51 5.91
C ILE A 52 27.99 6.52 7.44
N SER A 53 26.83 6.59 8.10
CA SER A 53 26.69 6.37 9.55
C SER A 53 25.86 5.14 9.91
N THR A 54 25.06 4.65 8.95
CA THR A 54 24.20 3.47 9.14
C THR A 54 24.52 2.36 8.12
N THR A 55 24.49 1.11 8.57
CA THR A 55 24.69 -0.08 7.72
C THR A 55 23.54 -1.05 7.89
N CYS A 56 23.47 -2.07 7.02
CA CYS A 56 22.56 -3.21 7.18
C CYS A 56 22.82 -4.06 8.45
N GLY A 57 23.91 -3.80 9.19
CA GLY A 57 24.27 -4.52 10.42
C GLY A 57 24.82 -5.92 10.19
N TYR A 58 25.35 -6.18 8.99
CA TYR A 58 26.12 -7.39 8.70
C TYR A 58 27.12 -7.14 7.55
N ALA A 59 28.19 -7.94 7.54
CA ALA A 59 29.15 -7.97 6.44
C ALA A 59 28.60 -8.75 5.23
N PHE A 60 28.70 -8.18 4.04
CA PHE A 60 28.39 -8.86 2.79
C PHE A 60 29.41 -9.96 2.48
N GLY A 61 30.68 -9.70 2.79
CA GLY A 61 31.81 -10.62 2.61
C GLY A 61 32.07 -10.93 1.13
N GLU A 62 32.72 -12.06 0.88
CA GLU A 62 33.01 -12.56 -0.47
C GLU A 62 31.83 -13.30 -1.11
N TYR A 63 30.61 -13.17 -0.55
CA TYR A 63 29.45 -13.84 -1.09
C TYR A 63 29.15 -13.35 -2.51
N LYS A 64 28.96 -14.30 -3.42
CA LYS A 64 28.55 -14.05 -4.80
C LYS A 64 27.29 -14.84 -5.09
N HIS A 65 26.63 -14.48 -6.19
CA HIS A 65 25.45 -15.18 -6.67
C HIS A 65 25.61 -16.71 -6.64
N SER A 66 24.63 -17.40 -6.06
CA SER A 66 24.52 -18.85 -6.00
C SER A 66 23.23 -19.31 -6.67
N GLU A 67 23.34 -20.04 -7.79
CA GLU A 67 22.18 -20.61 -8.49
C GLU A 67 21.33 -21.51 -7.58
N GLU A 68 21.96 -22.35 -6.76
CA GLU A 68 21.29 -23.22 -5.80
C GLU A 68 20.51 -22.42 -4.75
N THR A 69 21.14 -21.43 -4.13
CA THR A 69 20.48 -20.58 -3.12
C THR A 69 19.34 -19.78 -3.75
N ARG A 70 19.53 -19.31 -5.00
CA ARG A 70 18.49 -18.60 -5.75
C ARG A 70 17.31 -19.49 -6.07
N ALA A 71 17.56 -20.73 -6.51
CA ALA A 71 16.51 -21.70 -6.80
C ALA A 71 15.68 -22.00 -5.53
N GLU A 72 16.34 -22.27 -4.40
CA GLU A 72 15.69 -22.47 -3.10
C GLU A 72 14.84 -21.25 -2.70
N LEU A 73 15.39 -20.04 -2.86
CA LEU A 73 14.71 -18.79 -2.51
C LEU A 73 13.48 -18.54 -3.41
N LEU A 74 13.61 -18.73 -4.72
CA LEU A 74 12.52 -18.55 -5.67
C LEU A 74 11.44 -19.63 -5.52
N GLU A 75 11.81 -20.86 -5.21
CA GLU A 75 10.86 -21.93 -4.88
C GLU A 75 10.05 -21.57 -3.64
N LEU A 76 10.72 -21.09 -2.58
CA LEU A 76 10.06 -20.64 -1.36
C LEU A 76 9.11 -19.46 -1.62
N LEU A 77 9.59 -18.40 -2.27
CA LEU A 77 8.79 -17.19 -2.51
C LEU A 77 7.66 -17.45 -3.51
N GLY A 78 7.89 -18.27 -4.54
CA GLY A 78 6.83 -18.74 -5.44
C GLY A 78 5.82 -19.65 -4.72
N GLY A 79 6.32 -20.39 -3.72
CA GLY A 79 5.56 -21.10 -2.71
C GLY A 79 4.50 -20.24 -2.01
N ILE A 80 4.83 -18.97 -1.76
CA ILE A 80 4.02 -18.01 -0.99
C ILE A 80 3.18 -17.12 -1.90
N LEU A 81 3.79 -16.56 -2.94
CA LEU A 81 3.24 -15.47 -3.76
C LEU A 81 2.64 -15.94 -5.11
N GLY A 82 2.94 -17.18 -5.53
CA GLY A 82 2.46 -17.74 -6.79
C GLY A 82 2.78 -16.84 -7.99
N SER A 83 1.76 -16.54 -8.79
CA SER A 83 1.86 -15.68 -9.98
C SER A 83 2.25 -14.23 -9.69
N SER A 84 2.13 -13.79 -8.43
CA SER A 84 2.46 -12.42 -8.03
C SER A 84 3.95 -12.24 -7.67
N LEU A 85 4.77 -13.30 -7.71
CA LEU A 85 6.17 -13.27 -7.29
C LEU A 85 7.00 -12.23 -8.03
N ASP A 86 6.98 -12.26 -9.37
CA ASP A 86 7.81 -11.36 -10.18
C ASP A 86 7.41 -9.90 -9.97
N TYR A 87 6.10 -9.63 -9.94
CA TYR A 87 5.55 -8.32 -9.61
C TYR A 87 6.01 -7.86 -8.22
N PHE A 88 5.94 -8.73 -7.21
CA PHE A 88 6.43 -8.43 -5.87
C PHE A 88 7.93 -8.07 -5.90
N LEU A 89 8.79 -8.89 -6.50
CA LEU A 89 10.23 -8.63 -6.56
C LEU A 89 10.57 -7.31 -7.27
N LEU A 90 9.90 -7.00 -8.38
CA LEU A 90 10.04 -5.72 -9.07
C LEU A 90 9.59 -4.56 -8.17
N THR A 91 8.44 -4.66 -7.50
CA THR A 91 7.99 -3.56 -6.61
C THR A 91 8.91 -3.37 -5.40
N GLN A 92 9.48 -4.44 -4.84
CA GLN A 92 10.39 -4.32 -3.71
C GLN A 92 11.79 -3.83 -4.14
N SER A 93 12.24 -4.14 -5.35
CA SER A 93 13.55 -3.68 -5.84
C SER A 93 13.60 -2.16 -6.05
N ALA A 94 12.46 -1.53 -6.32
CA ALA A 94 12.37 -0.06 -6.39
C ALA A 94 12.65 0.64 -5.05
N ALA A 95 12.51 -0.05 -3.91
CA ALA A 95 12.85 0.48 -2.59
C ALA A 95 14.35 0.45 -2.30
N LEU A 96 15.12 -0.29 -3.10
CA LEU A 96 16.53 -0.55 -2.84
C LEU A 96 17.43 0.66 -3.14
N CYS A 97 17.05 1.40 -4.17
CA CYS A 97 17.76 2.57 -4.66
C CYS A 97 16.73 3.68 -4.78
N ALA A 98 17.06 4.91 -4.37
CA ALA A 98 16.12 6.01 -4.50
C ALA A 98 15.74 6.25 -5.95
N THR A 99 14.56 5.76 -6.28
CA THR A 99 13.90 6.08 -7.52
C THR A 99 12.66 6.88 -7.19
N LYS A 100 12.42 7.91 -8.00
CA LYS A 100 11.21 8.73 -7.95
C LYS A 100 9.92 7.94 -8.22
N PHE A 101 10.03 6.63 -8.42
CA PHE A 101 9.03 5.83 -9.09
C PHE A 101 8.02 5.17 -8.14
N MET A 102 8.29 5.07 -6.83
CA MET A 102 7.38 4.42 -5.88
C MET A 102 6.97 5.27 -4.68
N SER A 103 7.00 6.60 -4.83
CA SER A 103 6.54 7.59 -3.85
C SER A 103 5.01 7.75 -3.82
N ASP A 104 4.24 6.71 -4.14
CA ASP A 104 2.80 6.85 -4.27
C ASP A 104 2.09 6.53 -2.94
N PHE A 105 2.07 7.52 -2.04
CA PHE A 105 0.96 7.75 -1.11
C PHE A 105 0.94 9.21 -0.59
N TYR A 106 -0.10 9.96 -0.95
CA TYR A 106 -0.37 11.30 -0.43
C TYR A 106 -1.87 11.54 -0.22
N ILE A 107 -2.29 11.90 1.00
CA ILE A 107 -3.66 12.35 1.31
C ILE A 107 -3.68 13.87 1.47
N TRP A 108 -4.33 14.56 0.53
CA TRP A 108 -4.52 16.02 0.57
C TRP A 108 -6.00 16.41 0.45
N VAL A 109 -6.67 16.67 1.56
CA VAL A 109 -8.11 16.98 1.60
C VAL A 109 -8.41 18.46 1.27
N GLY A 110 -9.45 18.75 0.48
CA GLY A 110 -9.94 20.12 0.19
C GLY A 110 -10.88 20.17 -1.03
N ASN A 111 -11.82 21.13 -1.08
CA ASN A 111 -12.78 21.28 -2.19
C ASN A 111 -12.11 21.77 -3.48
N GLY A 112 -12.63 21.37 -4.66
CA GLY A 112 -11.96 21.53 -5.97
C GLY A 112 -11.69 22.97 -6.43
N GLY A 113 -10.63 23.17 -7.22
CA GLY A 113 -10.22 24.47 -7.79
C GLY A 113 -8.97 25.11 -7.17
N ASN A 114 -8.20 24.42 -6.33
CA ASN A 114 -7.20 25.04 -5.44
C ASN A 114 -5.73 24.90 -5.89
N GLY A 115 -5.45 24.58 -7.15
CA GLY A 115 -4.06 24.50 -7.63
C GLY A 115 -3.21 23.36 -7.04
N LYS A 116 -3.82 22.34 -6.41
CA LYS A 116 -3.09 21.19 -5.84
C LYS A 116 -2.27 20.41 -6.87
N GLY A 117 -2.77 20.32 -8.11
CA GLY A 117 -2.02 19.70 -9.22
C GLY A 117 -0.84 20.55 -9.73
N LEU A 118 -0.67 21.77 -9.23
CA LEU A 118 0.46 22.66 -9.55
C LEU A 118 1.61 22.51 -8.55
N LEU A 119 1.39 21.82 -7.43
CA LEU A 119 2.32 21.67 -6.29
C LEU A 119 2.91 20.26 -6.21
N ASP A 120 3.02 19.58 -7.36
CA ASP A 120 3.60 18.25 -7.52
C ASP A 120 5.13 18.29 -7.25
N GLY A 121 5.48 18.48 -5.99
CA GLY A 121 6.81 18.30 -5.44
C GLY A 121 6.75 17.08 -4.53
N ASP A 122 7.59 16.09 -4.82
CA ASP A 122 7.71 14.77 -4.18
C ASP A 122 8.06 14.79 -2.67
N GLU A 123 7.78 15.90 -1.97
CA GLU A 123 8.22 16.17 -0.62
C GLU A 123 7.06 16.06 0.39
N ILE A 124 7.24 15.16 1.36
CA ILE A 124 6.42 15.04 2.54
C ILE A 124 6.97 15.98 3.62
N LEU A 125 6.10 16.85 4.14
CA LEU A 125 6.39 17.63 5.34
C LEU A 125 6.22 16.74 6.57
N VAL A 126 7.33 16.39 7.21
CA VAL A 126 7.38 15.64 8.46
C VAL A 126 7.63 16.59 9.63
N ARG A 127 6.96 16.29 10.75
CA ARG A 127 7.12 17.04 11.99
C ARG A 127 8.45 16.67 12.64
N ASP A 128 9.18 17.69 13.08
CA ASP A 128 10.32 17.50 13.98
C ASP A 128 9.97 16.63 15.21
N ASN A 129 10.89 15.76 15.61
CA ASN A 129 10.76 15.12 16.90
C ASN A 129 11.20 16.11 17.99
N TYR A 130 10.42 16.22 19.07
CA TYR A 130 10.71 17.06 20.26
C TYR A 130 10.74 18.60 20.09
N ALA A 131 10.55 19.17 18.90
CA ALA A 131 10.56 20.62 18.69
C ALA A 131 9.16 21.25 18.49
N ARG A 132 8.09 20.49 18.79
CA ARG A 132 6.69 20.95 18.84
C ARG A 132 6.18 21.51 17.50
N SER A 133 6.62 20.98 16.35
CA SER A 133 6.29 21.50 15.01
C SER A 133 6.85 22.91 14.75
N LYS A 134 7.96 23.29 15.38
CA LYS A 134 8.54 24.61 15.08
C LYS A 134 9.29 24.58 13.76
N ASP A 135 9.95 23.46 13.47
CA ASP A 135 10.71 23.25 12.25
C ASP A 135 10.13 22.03 11.53
N MET A 136 9.25 22.28 10.56
CA MET A 136 8.77 21.21 9.66
C MET A 136 9.92 20.84 8.72
N VAL A 137 10.24 19.55 8.64
CA VAL A 137 11.29 19.06 7.75
C VAL A 137 10.63 18.52 6.49
N SER A 138 11.11 18.97 5.33
CA SER A 138 10.67 18.45 4.04
C SER A 138 11.53 17.24 3.69
N MET A 139 10.93 16.10 3.34
CA MET A 139 11.67 14.94 2.85
C MET A 139 11.03 14.36 1.60
N LYS A 140 11.84 13.89 0.66
CA LYS A 140 11.32 13.17 -0.49
C LYS A 140 10.93 11.75 -0.09
N ALA A 141 9.74 11.32 -0.48
CA ALA A 141 9.31 9.95 -0.23
C ALA A 141 10.08 9.00 -1.17
N THR A 142 11.00 8.20 -0.61
CA THR A 142 11.77 7.19 -1.36
C THR A 142 11.46 5.76 -0.89
N PHE A 143 10.43 5.58 -0.06
CA PHE A 143 10.06 4.30 0.53
C PHE A 143 8.92 3.61 -0.22
N VAL A 144 8.92 2.27 -0.20
CA VAL A 144 7.78 1.44 -0.57
C VAL A 144 7.01 1.07 0.69
N PHE A 145 5.69 1.34 0.69
CA PHE A 145 4.85 1.11 1.86
C PHE A 145 4.13 -0.25 1.75
N ASN A 146 4.50 -1.21 2.61
CA ASN A 146 3.88 -2.53 2.68
C ASN A 146 3.00 -2.64 3.95
N ILE A 147 1.71 -2.97 3.78
CA ILE A 147 0.82 -3.34 4.90
C ILE A 147 0.52 -4.83 4.80
N LEU A 148 0.89 -5.59 5.83
CA LEU A 148 0.49 -6.98 5.97
C LEU A 148 -0.77 -7.06 6.83
N CYS A 149 -1.86 -7.57 6.25
CA CYS A 149 -3.16 -7.69 6.91
C CYS A 149 -3.90 -8.94 6.41
N ASN A 150 -4.78 -9.49 7.26
CA ASN A 150 -5.71 -10.54 6.85
C ASN A 150 -6.95 -9.94 6.19
N ASP A 151 -7.44 -8.84 6.76
CA ASP A 151 -8.54 -8.04 6.25
C ASP A 151 -8.00 -6.66 5.88
N VAL A 152 -8.24 -6.21 4.65
CA VAL A 152 -7.74 -4.90 4.20
C VAL A 152 -8.52 -3.80 4.93
N PRO A 153 -7.84 -2.84 5.58
CA PRO A 153 -8.51 -1.76 6.28
C PRO A 153 -9.37 -0.92 5.33
N GLU A 154 -10.43 -0.30 5.88
CA GLU A 154 -11.23 0.66 5.13
C GLU A 154 -10.34 1.83 4.68
N VAL A 155 -10.21 2.00 3.37
CA VAL A 155 -9.46 3.09 2.76
C VAL A 155 -10.40 4.04 2.05
N GLY A 156 -10.05 5.34 2.07
CA GLY A 156 -10.82 6.35 1.34
C GLY A 156 -10.90 6.04 -0.15
N THR A 157 -12.06 6.24 -0.75
CA THR A 157 -12.32 5.93 -2.17
C THR A 157 -12.01 7.08 -3.11
N ASP A 158 -11.16 8.01 -2.70
CA ASP A 158 -10.68 8.99 -3.67
C ASP A 158 -9.84 8.27 -4.74
N GLY A 159 -9.95 8.75 -5.99
CA GLY A 159 -9.21 8.13 -7.09
C GLY A 159 -7.69 8.27 -6.96
N GLY A 160 -7.18 9.04 -5.99
CA GLY A 160 -5.76 9.14 -5.68
C GLY A 160 -5.27 7.93 -4.89
N ILE A 161 -6.05 7.44 -3.93
CA ILE A 161 -5.75 6.24 -3.14
C ILE A 161 -5.94 4.98 -4.00
N GLN A 162 -7.05 4.88 -4.73
CA GLN A 162 -7.36 3.71 -5.56
C GLN A 162 -6.28 3.42 -6.63
N ARG A 163 -5.75 4.47 -7.27
CA ARG A 163 -4.68 4.29 -8.28
C ARG A 163 -3.39 3.69 -7.70
N ARG A 164 -3.13 3.92 -6.41
CA ARG A 164 -1.88 3.58 -5.72
C ARG A 164 -1.97 2.29 -4.92
N MET A 165 -3.17 1.95 -4.44
CA MET A 165 -3.41 0.68 -3.78
C MET A 165 -3.17 -0.48 -4.75
N LYS A 166 -2.42 -1.48 -4.28
CA LYS A 166 -2.14 -2.74 -4.96
C LYS A 166 -2.24 -3.84 -3.92
N VAL A 167 -3.11 -4.81 -4.15
CA VAL A 167 -3.32 -5.94 -3.24
C VAL A 167 -2.60 -7.15 -3.82
N ILE A 168 -1.54 -7.59 -3.15
CA ILE A 168 -0.79 -8.79 -3.53
C ILE A 168 -1.39 -9.97 -2.76
N PRO A 169 -2.11 -10.91 -3.42
CA PRO A 169 -2.72 -12.02 -2.73
C PRO A 169 -1.67 -13.05 -2.29
N PHE A 170 -1.94 -13.70 -1.16
CA PHE A 170 -1.22 -14.87 -0.67
C PHE A 170 -2.12 -16.09 -0.90
N PRO A 171 -2.08 -16.72 -2.10
CA PRO A 171 -3.10 -17.67 -2.53
C PRO A 171 -3.00 -19.04 -1.84
N TYR A 172 -1.95 -19.28 -1.06
CA TYR A 172 -1.68 -20.59 -0.45
C TYR A 172 -1.82 -20.55 1.06
N LYS A 173 -2.30 -21.66 1.61
CA LYS A 173 -2.37 -21.91 3.05
C LYS A 173 -1.37 -23.00 3.43
N PHE A 174 -0.52 -22.73 4.41
CA PHE A 174 0.48 -23.70 4.88
C PHE A 174 -0.10 -24.53 6.05
N VAL A 175 -0.23 -25.84 5.85
CA VAL A 175 -0.85 -26.80 6.79
C VAL A 175 0.04 -28.04 6.95
N ASP A 176 -0.17 -28.83 8.01
CA ASP A 176 0.64 -30.03 8.23
C ASP A 176 0.32 -31.15 7.22
N GLU A 177 -0.96 -31.30 6.84
CA GLU A 177 -1.44 -32.31 5.88
C GLU A 177 -2.29 -31.65 4.79
N PRO A 178 -1.70 -31.30 3.62
CA PRO A 178 -2.43 -30.67 2.53
C PRO A 178 -3.47 -31.60 1.89
N THR A 179 -4.71 -31.13 1.78
CA THR A 179 -5.82 -31.85 1.15
C THR A 179 -6.44 -31.09 -0.02
N LEU A 180 -6.34 -29.76 -0.02
CA LEU A 180 -6.90 -28.89 -1.05
C LEU A 180 -5.80 -28.35 -2.00
N PRO A 181 -6.14 -27.98 -3.25
CA PRO A 181 -5.14 -27.48 -4.22
C PRO A 181 -4.35 -26.23 -3.79
N HIS A 182 -4.92 -25.44 -2.89
CA HIS A 182 -4.29 -24.22 -2.35
C HIS A 182 -3.54 -24.48 -1.03
N GLU A 183 -3.52 -25.71 -0.54
CA GLU A 183 -2.80 -26.08 0.66
C GLU A 183 -1.37 -26.53 0.33
N LYS A 184 -0.39 -26.10 1.12
CA LYS A 184 1.02 -26.47 1.02
C LYS A 184 1.53 -27.01 2.35
N PRO A 185 2.49 -27.94 2.34
CA PRO A 185 3.05 -28.47 3.59
C PRO A 185 3.77 -27.35 4.35
N LYS A 186 3.48 -27.23 5.65
CA LYS A 186 4.15 -26.28 6.53
C LYS A 186 5.57 -26.75 6.85
N ASP A 187 6.53 -25.84 6.74
CA ASP A 187 7.91 -26.07 7.20
C ASP A 187 8.15 -25.32 8.53
N PRO A 188 8.16 -26.00 9.69
CA PRO A 188 8.40 -25.37 10.98
C PRO A 188 9.85 -24.89 11.15
N THR A 189 10.78 -25.37 10.33
CA THR A 189 12.20 -25.01 10.39
C THR A 189 12.53 -23.77 9.57
N LEU A 190 11.62 -23.35 8.67
CA LEU A 190 11.84 -22.31 7.69
C LEU A 190 12.39 -21.02 8.30
N LYS A 191 11.74 -20.49 9.34
CA LYS A 191 12.16 -19.23 9.99
C LYS A 191 13.60 -19.30 10.48
N ARG A 192 13.96 -20.43 11.11
CA ARG A 192 15.31 -20.66 11.61
C ARG A 192 16.31 -20.85 10.48
N ARG A 193 15.96 -21.62 9.43
CA ARG A 193 16.81 -21.83 8.26
C ARG A 193 17.17 -20.51 7.55
N LEU A 194 16.22 -19.57 7.48
CA LEU A 194 16.44 -18.25 6.90
C LEU A 194 17.23 -17.32 7.83
N SER A 195 16.98 -17.33 9.14
CA SER A 195 17.67 -16.44 10.09
C SER A 195 19.11 -16.85 10.36
N ASP A 196 19.38 -18.15 10.39
CA ASP A 196 20.69 -18.70 10.77
C ASP A 196 21.66 -18.70 9.58
N ASN A 197 21.18 -18.42 8.36
CA ASN A 197 21.98 -18.49 7.15
C ASN A 197 21.91 -17.22 6.32
N ASP A 198 22.94 -16.41 6.48
CA ASP A 198 23.15 -15.14 5.78
C ASP A 198 23.17 -15.28 4.25
N LYS A 199 23.36 -16.49 3.69
CA LYS A 199 23.31 -16.71 2.24
C LYS A 199 21.99 -16.22 1.64
N TYR A 200 20.86 -16.42 2.33
CA TYR A 200 19.54 -16.08 1.78
C TYR A 200 19.32 -14.57 1.72
N LYS A 201 19.69 -13.82 2.76
CA LYS A 201 19.57 -12.35 2.72
C LYS A 201 20.52 -11.72 1.71
N LYS A 202 21.73 -12.28 1.54
CA LYS A 202 22.70 -11.83 0.53
C LYS A 202 22.24 -12.16 -0.89
N GLU A 203 21.74 -13.37 -1.13
CA GLU A 203 21.20 -13.76 -2.44
C GLU A 203 19.93 -12.97 -2.79
N MET A 204 19.05 -12.72 -1.82
CA MET A 204 17.87 -11.86 -2.00
C MET A 204 18.29 -10.44 -2.39
N PHE A 205 19.34 -9.90 -1.76
CA PHE A 205 19.87 -8.59 -2.12
C PHE A 205 20.34 -8.54 -3.58
N ILE A 206 21.14 -9.51 -4.02
CA ILE A 206 21.61 -9.61 -5.42
C ILE A 206 20.43 -9.77 -6.39
N LEU A 207 19.43 -10.58 -6.04
CA LEU A 207 18.23 -10.73 -6.85
C LEU A 207 17.47 -9.39 -6.99
N LEU A 208 17.38 -8.62 -5.91
CA LEU A 208 16.75 -7.30 -5.94
C LEU A 208 17.55 -6.29 -6.76
N THR A 209 18.89 -6.31 -6.72
CA THR A 209 19.71 -5.43 -7.59
C THR A 209 19.49 -5.75 -9.06
N GLU A 210 19.44 -7.02 -9.44
CA GLU A 210 19.12 -7.44 -10.81
C GLU A 210 17.71 -7.02 -11.24
N LYS A 211 16.71 -7.20 -10.36
CA LYS A 211 15.33 -6.76 -10.61
C LYS A 211 15.21 -5.24 -10.69
N TYR A 212 16.06 -4.51 -9.98
CA TYR A 212 16.14 -3.06 -10.09
C TYR A 212 16.68 -2.64 -11.46
N GLN A 213 17.74 -3.27 -11.96
CA GLN A 213 18.24 -3.01 -13.32
C GLN A 213 17.18 -3.34 -14.39
N GLU A 214 16.42 -4.41 -14.18
CA GLU A 214 15.27 -4.74 -15.03
C GLU A 214 14.22 -3.61 -15.03
N LEU A 215 13.87 -3.07 -13.87
CA LEU A 215 12.97 -1.90 -13.78
C LEU A 215 13.51 -0.70 -14.55
N VAL A 216 14.77 -0.33 -14.34
CA VAL A 216 15.41 0.79 -15.03
C VAL A 216 15.33 0.60 -16.54
N SER A 217 15.62 -0.60 -17.04
CA SER A 217 15.54 -0.94 -18.48
C SER A 217 14.12 -0.78 -19.05
N LYS A 218 13.08 -1.04 -18.24
CA LYS A 218 11.67 -0.88 -18.60
C LYS A 218 11.14 0.54 -18.38
N ARG A 219 12.02 1.52 -18.10
CA ARG A 219 11.63 2.88 -17.68
C ARG A 219 10.63 2.84 -16.54
N TYR A 220 10.89 1.93 -15.61
CA TYR A 220 10.08 1.63 -14.43
C TYR A 220 8.66 1.12 -14.73
N THR A 221 8.32 0.76 -15.96
CA THR A 221 6.99 0.22 -16.26
C THR A 221 6.85 -1.20 -15.73
N VAL A 222 5.93 -1.42 -14.79
CA VAL A 222 5.61 -2.74 -14.22
C VAL A 222 4.23 -3.18 -14.69
N ALA A 223 4.16 -4.31 -15.40
CA ALA A 223 2.89 -4.92 -15.77
C ALA A 223 2.26 -5.59 -14.54
N MET A 224 1.03 -5.20 -14.22
CA MET A 224 0.29 -5.81 -13.10
C MET A 224 -0.27 -7.17 -13.54
N PRO A 225 0.02 -8.26 -12.81
CA PRO A 225 -0.55 -9.57 -13.11
C PRO A 225 -2.04 -9.64 -12.74
N ASP A 226 -2.77 -10.52 -13.41
CA ASP A 226 -4.23 -10.69 -13.22
C ASP A 226 -4.61 -11.01 -11.77
N SER A 227 -3.76 -11.73 -11.03
CA SER A 227 -3.96 -12.05 -9.61
C SER A 227 -4.01 -10.78 -8.75
N VAL A 228 -3.09 -9.83 -8.98
CA VAL A 228 -3.02 -8.55 -8.27
C VAL A 228 -4.13 -7.62 -8.73
N MET A 229 -4.42 -7.59 -10.03
CA MET A 229 -5.50 -6.77 -10.59
C MET A 229 -6.86 -7.17 -10.02
N THR A 230 -7.15 -8.47 -9.99
CA THR A 230 -8.39 -9.02 -9.47
C THR A 230 -8.52 -8.74 -7.97
N ALA A 231 -7.51 -9.09 -7.17
CA ALA A 231 -7.53 -8.86 -5.73
C ALA A 231 -7.66 -7.36 -5.38
N THR A 232 -7.01 -6.47 -6.15
CA THR A 232 -7.13 -5.02 -5.94
C THR A 232 -8.55 -4.54 -6.25
N ARG A 233 -9.14 -4.97 -7.37
CA ARG A 233 -10.51 -4.61 -7.74
C ARG A 233 -11.52 -5.10 -6.72
N ASP A 234 -11.38 -6.34 -6.24
CA ASP A 234 -12.33 -6.93 -5.29
C ASP A 234 -12.35 -6.11 -3.97
N VAL A 235 -11.18 -5.68 -3.48
CA VAL A 235 -11.07 -4.78 -2.32
C VAL A 235 -11.64 -3.39 -2.61
N GLU A 236 -11.43 -2.83 -3.81
CA GLU A 236 -12.05 -1.56 -4.21
C GLU A 236 -13.58 -1.63 -4.26
N GLU A 237 -14.12 -2.78 -4.69
CA GLU A 237 -15.56 -3.05 -4.71
C GLU A 237 -16.15 -3.26 -3.32
N GLU A 238 -15.42 -3.87 -2.40
CA GLU A 238 -15.82 -4.02 -1.00
C GLU A 238 -15.80 -2.67 -0.26
N ASN A 239 -14.77 -1.85 -0.49
CA ASN A 239 -14.61 -0.54 0.14
C ASN A 239 -15.46 0.57 -0.50
N ASN A 240 -16.49 0.26 -1.29
CA ASN A 240 -17.29 1.26 -1.99
C ASN A 240 -18.41 1.85 -1.09
N PRO A 241 -18.34 3.12 -0.67
CA PRO A 241 -19.29 3.70 0.29
C PRO A 241 -20.73 3.72 -0.22
N VAL A 242 -20.92 3.89 -1.53
CA VAL A 242 -22.25 3.82 -2.15
C VAL A 242 -22.82 2.41 -2.04
N LYS A 243 -22.00 1.38 -2.33
CA LYS A 243 -22.41 -0.03 -2.20
C LYS A 243 -22.73 -0.38 -0.75
N THR A 244 -21.86 0.01 0.19
CA THR A 244 -22.04 -0.24 1.63
C THR A 244 -23.31 0.43 2.14
N TRP A 245 -23.51 1.71 1.85
CA TRP A 245 -24.73 2.42 2.19
C TRP A 245 -25.98 1.78 1.57
N PHE A 246 -25.92 1.46 0.28
CA PHE A 246 -27.05 0.89 -0.44
C PHE A 246 -27.47 -0.45 0.14
N LEU A 247 -26.52 -1.36 0.37
CA LEU A 247 -26.80 -2.68 0.95
C LEU A 247 -27.27 -2.60 2.40
N ALA A 248 -26.87 -1.55 3.14
CA ALA A 248 -27.39 -1.30 4.48
C ALA A 248 -28.87 -0.89 4.43
N LYS A 249 -29.26 -0.01 3.50
CA LYS A 249 -30.57 0.65 3.45
C LYS A 249 -31.62 -0.01 2.54
N TYR A 250 -31.22 -0.78 1.54
CA TYR A 250 -32.12 -1.33 0.51
C TYR A 250 -32.00 -2.85 0.39
N ASP A 251 -33.13 -3.50 0.13
CA ASP A 251 -33.22 -4.92 -0.26
C ASP A 251 -33.22 -5.06 -1.78
N ILE A 252 -32.47 -6.04 -2.27
CA ILE A 252 -32.55 -6.51 -3.66
C ILE A 252 -33.61 -7.61 -3.72
N THR A 253 -34.77 -7.26 -4.25
CA THR A 253 -35.99 -8.09 -4.24
C THR A 253 -36.22 -8.85 -5.55
N GLY A 254 -35.58 -8.43 -6.65
CA GLY A 254 -35.82 -8.98 -7.99
C GLY A 254 -37.22 -8.70 -8.58
N ASN A 255 -38.09 -8.01 -7.85
CA ASN A 255 -39.42 -7.62 -8.31
C ASN A 255 -39.38 -6.25 -8.98
N ASP A 256 -39.58 -6.22 -10.30
CA ASP A 256 -39.58 -4.99 -11.12
C ASP A 256 -40.57 -3.90 -10.66
N ALA A 257 -41.62 -4.27 -9.91
CA ALA A 257 -42.53 -3.31 -9.32
C ALA A 257 -41.86 -2.46 -8.24
N HIS A 258 -40.93 -3.05 -7.48
CA HIS A 258 -40.09 -2.35 -6.52
C HIS A 258 -39.01 -1.57 -7.28
N ARG A 259 -39.14 -0.24 -7.28
CA ARG A 259 -38.26 0.63 -8.03
C ARG A 259 -38.04 1.94 -7.29
N VAL A 260 -36.82 2.45 -7.37
CA VAL A 260 -36.43 3.73 -6.78
C VAL A 260 -35.74 4.56 -7.84
N SER A 261 -36.03 5.86 -7.90
CA SER A 261 -35.41 6.73 -8.89
C SER A 261 -33.95 6.99 -8.55
N ILE A 262 -33.11 7.20 -9.57
CA ILE A 262 -31.70 7.55 -9.34
C ILE A 262 -31.55 8.84 -8.52
N ARG A 263 -32.51 9.78 -8.67
CA ARG A 263 -32.50 11.04 -7.94
C ARG A 263 -32.79 10.81 -6.47
N ASP A 264 -33.80 10.00 -6.15
CA ASP A 264 -34.15 9.73 -4.75
C ASP A 264 -33.03 8.93 -4.04
N LEU A 265 -32.38 8.01 -4.74
CA LEU A 265 -31.19 7.31 -4.23
C LEU A 265 -30.03 8.27 -3.96
N HIS A 266 -29.81 9.23 -4.86
CA HIS A 266 -28.75 10.24 -4.71
C HIS A 266 -29.04 11.21 -3.57
N ASP A 267 -30.28 11.68 -3.46
CA ASP A 267 -30.73 12.53 -2.37
C ASP A 267 -30.62 11.80 -1.02
N ALA A 268 -31.09 10.55 -0.94
CA ALA A 268 -30.99 9.73 0.27
C ALA A 268 -29.53 9.47 0.67
N TYR A 269 -28.66 9.13 -0.28
CA TYR A 269 -27.23 8.94 -0.02
C TYR A 269 -26.58 10.21 0.52
N GLY A 270 -26.87 11.37 -0.08
CA GLY A 270 -26.34 12.65 0.37
C GLY A 270 -26.83 13.07 1.76
N VAL A 271 -28.08 12.74 2.10
CA VAL A 271 -28.64 12.98 3.45
C VAL A 271 -28.01 12.05 4.49
N ASP A 272 -27.93 10.75 4.20
CA ASP A 272 -27.44 9.75 5.17
C ASP A 272 -25.93 9.86 5.44
N THR A 273 -25.14 10.20 4.42
CA THR A 273 -23.67 10.20 4.51
C THR A 273 -23.05 11.59 4.63
N GLY A 274 -23.83 12.65 4.36
CA GLY A 274 -23.31 14.00 4.20
C GLY A 274 -22.48 14.23 2.93
N ASP A 275 -22.38 13.24 2.03
CA ASP A 275 -21.64 13.33 0.77
C ASP A 275 -22.37 14.21 -0.25
N ARG A 276 -21.78 15.36 -0.58
CA ARG A 276 -22.27 16.28 -1.63
C ARG A 276 -21.50 16.19 -2.95
N ARG A 277 -20.49 15.33 -3.03
CA ARG A 277 -19.57 15.22 -4.18
C ARG A 277 -19.99 14.10 -5.12
N THR A 278 -20.48 12.97 -4.59
CA THR A 278 -20.91 11.85 -5.42
C THR A 278 -22.01 12.29 -6.38
N THR A 279 -21.85 12.02 -7.67
CA THR A 279 -22.82 12.39 -8.71
C THR A 279 -23.81 11.27 -9.00
N ASN A 280 -24.97 11.61 -9.56
CA ASN A 280 -25.92 10.64 -10.12
C ASN A 280 -25.27 9.62 -11.09
N ARG A 281 -24.25 10.04 -11.84
CA ARG A 281 -23.53 9.17 -12.78
C ARG A 281 -22.66 8.15 -12.04
N GLN A 282 -21.94 8.57 -11.00
CA GLN A 282 -21.11 7.68 -10.18
C GLN A 282 -21.98 6.70 -9.41
N LEU A 283 -23.04 7.18 -8.74
CA LEU A 283 -23.98 6.32 -8.01
C LEU A 283 -24.64 5.31 -8.96
N SER A 284 -25.08 5.77 -10.14
CA SER A 284 -25.63 4.87 -11.16
C SER A 284 -24.63 3.85 -11.68
N LYS A 285 -23.33 4.17 -11.74
CA LYS A 285 -22.30 3.22 -12.17
C LYS A 285 -22.18 2.10 -11.14
N VAL A 286 -22.05 2.45 -9.85
CA VAL A 286 -21.95 1.47 -8.75
C VAL A 286 -23.14 0.52 -8.73
N LEU A 287 -24.36 1.04 -8.83
CA LEU A 287 -25.57 0.19 -8.84
C LEU A 287 -25.64 -0.72 -10.08
N SER A 288 -25.15 -0.26 -11.24
CA SER A 288 -25.06 -1.10 -12.43
C SER A 288 -23.98 -2.17 -12.31
N ASP A 289 -22.85 -1.87 -11.67
CA ASP A 289 -21.77 -2.84 -11.38
C ASP A 289 -22.26 -3.92 -10.38
N MET A 290 -23.22 -3.57 -9.53
CA MET A 290 -23.99 -4.53 -8.69
C MET A 290 -25.04 -5.35 -9.46
N MET A 291 -25.02 -5.31 -10.81
CA MET A 291 -25.96 -6.00 -11.70
C MET A 291 -27.43 -5.56 -11.55
N LEU A 292 -27.69 -4.38 -10.96
CA LEU A 292 -29.06 -3.86 -10.84
C LEU A 292 -29.53 -3.27 -12.17
N GLN A 293 -30.77 -3.61 -12.55
CA GLN A 293 -31.33 -3.15 -13.81
C GLN A 293 -31.80 -1.69 -13.73
N LYS A 294 -31.30 -0.87 -14.66
CA LYS A 294 -31.74 0.51 -14.86
C LYS A 294 -32.76 0.58 -15.98
N LYS A 295 -33.94 1.12 -15.71
CA LYS A 295 -35.01 1.34 -16.69
C LYS A 295 -35.33 2.82 -16.83
N LYS A 296 -35.63 3.25 -18.05
CA LYS A 296 -36.08 4.61 -18.34
C LYS A 296 -37.60 4.66 -18.25
N THR A 297 -38.14 5.55 -17.41
CA THR A 297 -39.56 5.88 -17.37
C THR A 297 -39.85 7.13 -18.18
N LYS A 298 -41.12 7.55 -18.26
CA LYS A 298 -41.51 8.80 -18.95
C LYS A 298 -40.86 10.04 -18.34
N THR A 299 -40.51 10.01 -17.06
CA THR A 299 -40.08 11.20 -16.29
C THR A 299 -38.65 11.08 -15.74
N CYS A 300 -38.15 9.88 -15.45
CA CYS A 300 -36.81 9.69 -14.88
C CYS A 300 -36.22 8.30 -15.14
N ASN A 301 -34.94 8.12 -14.82
CA ASN A 301 -34.32 6.80 -14.74
C ASN A 301 -34.55 6.20 -13.35
N VAL A 302 -34.94 4.93 -13.33
CA VAL A 302 -35.17 4.16 -12.09
C VAL A 302 -34.32 2.91 -12.10
N PHE A 303 -33.92 2.48 -10.91
CA PHE A 303 -33.43 1.12 -10.69
C PHE A 303 -34.61 0.26 -10.22
N VAL A 304 -34.76 -0.93 -10.81
CA VAL A 304 -35.86 -1.86 -10.52
C VAL A 304 -35.37 -3.09 -9.76
N GLY A 305 -36.29 -3.80 -9.13
CA GLY A 305 -35.96 -4.93 -8.26
C GLY A 305 -35.46 -4.51 -6.88
N ILE A 306 -35.64 -3.25 -6.48
CA ILE A 306 -35.06 -2.69 -5.25
C ILE A 306 -36.11 -1.98 -4.38
N ARG A 307 -36.01 -2.14 -3.06
CA ARG A 307 -36.92 -1.52 -2.09
C ARG A 307 -36.15 -1.11 -0.83
N GLU A 308 -36.48 0.04 -0.25
CA GLU A 308 -35.92 0.45 1.05
C GLU A 308 -36.33 -0.55 2.15
N LYS A 309 -35.41 -0.86 3.06
CA LYS A 309 -35.68 -1.74 4.21
C LYS A 309 -36.63 -1.03 5.18
N PRO A 310 -37.52 -1.77 5.85
CA PRO A 310 -38.35 -1.19 6.91
C PRO A 310 -37.46 -0.66 8.03
N ALA A 311 -37.81 0.49 8.61
CA ALA A 311 -37.12 1.02 9.78
C ALA A 311 -37.26 0.03 10.95
N GLU A 312 -36.14 -0.32 11.60
CA GLU A 312 -36.19 -1.07 12.85
C GLU A 312 -36.91 -0.22 13.90
N THR A 313 -38.14 -0.61 14.25
CA THR A 313 -38.81 -0.05 15.43
C THR A 313 -38.10 -0.58 16.67
N GLU A 314 -37.33 0.27 17.36
CA GLU A 314 -36.92 0.02 18.74
C GLU A 314 -38.16 -0.24 19.59
N VAL A 315 -38.36 -1.49 19.98
CA VAL A 315 -39.38 -1.86 20.97
C VAL A 315 -38.85 -1.42 22.33
N PHE A 316 -39.15 -0.19 22.74
CA PHE A 316 -39.01 0.22 24.13
C PHE A 316 -39.97 -0.62 24.98
N GLY A 317 -39.44 -1.69 25.59
CA GLY A 317 -40.14 -2.48 26.58
C GLY A 317 -40.45 -1.63 27.81
N GLY A 318 -41.65 -1.05 27.84
CA GLY A 318 -42.20 -0.39 29.02
C GLY A 318 -42.48 -1.40 30.12
N ALA A 319 -41.52 -1.60 31.02
CA ALA A 319 -41.76 -2.25 32.30
C ALA A 319 -42.45 -1.25 33.24
N GLY A 320 -43.79 -1.19 33.17
CA GLY A 320 -44.61 -0.59 34.21
C GLY A 320 -44.57 -1.44 35.47
N GLY A 321 -43.66 -1.13 36.39
CA GLY A 321 -43.67 -1.68 37.75
C GLY A 321 -44.54 -0.83 38.66
N THR A 322 -45.72 -1.34 39.01
CA THR A 322 -46.60 -0.79 40.04
C THR A 322 -45.98 -1.05 41.41
N LEU A 323 -45.73 0.02 42.18
CA LEU A 323 -45.42 -0.06 43.62
C LEU A 323 -46.71 -0.29 44.40
N HIS A 324 -46.84 -1.47 45.01
CA HIS A 324 -47.58 -1.72 46.24
C HIS A 324 -46.89 -2.82 47.04
#